data_AF-A0A6P0X3J8-F1
#
_entry.id   AF-A0A6P0X3J8-F1
#
_cell.length_a   1.000
_cell.length_b   1.000
_cell.length_c   1.000
_cell.angle_alpha   90.00
_cell.angle_beta   90.00
_cell.angle_gamma   90.00
#
_symmetry.space_group_name_H-M   'P 1'
#
loop_
_entity.id
_entity.type
_entity.pdbx_description
1 polymer ?
#
loop_
_entity_poly.entity_id
_entity_poly.type
_entity_poly.pdbx_seq_one_letter_code
_entity_poly.pdbx_strand_id
1 'polypeptide(L)'
;PRYSMYPENAEHHAVQTYSLAQHSDYLGTTQLIHNLRPQHVIFFHGSPTYLADLTGLEELQNRYHLHCPATGTLVELPIGEIFVQPAAPPATNYEGELTELDTLVNITLPETIIADPRWQDFADTGLVEARWQGRELVLRGLSQRELLKESSNSRIPMNIDCCGTCRHQRGQRCWNQASPLYGFKVTPEGYCPVFESMTD
;
A
#
# COMPACT_ATOMS: atom_id res chain seq x y z
N PRO A 1 68.26 25.35 13.89
CA PRO A 1 67.19 24.34 14.06
C PRO A 1 66.25 24.68 15.23
N ARG A 2 64.97 24.90 14.91
CA ARG A 2 63.73 24.77 15.71
C ARG A 2 62.78 25.93 15.40
N TYR A 3 61.96 25.74 14.38
CA TYR A 3 60.65 26.37 14.31
C TYR A 3 59.68 25.49 15.10
N SER A 4 58.96 26.07 16.05
CA SER A 4 57.81 25.45 16.72
C SER A 4 56.58 25.74 15.87
N MET A 5 56.02 24.70 15.26
CA MET A 5 54.67 24.72 14.68
C MET A 5 53.69 24.19 15.73
N TYR A 6 52.65 24.96 16.03
CA TYR A 6 51.37 24.40 16.42
C TYR A 6 50.31 25.05 15.53
N PRO A 7 49.60 24.28 14.68
CA PRO A 7 48.39 24.78 14.06
C PRO A 7 47.26 24.69 15.08
N GLU A 8 46.58 25.82 15.26
CA GLU A 8 45.36 25.97 16.04
C GLU A 8 44.21 25.31 15.25
N ASN A 9 44.07 23.98 15.38
CA ASN A 9 42.93 23.25 14.83
C ASN A 9 41.73 23.48 15.76
N ALA A 10 40.95 24.51 15.48
CA ALA A 10 39.60 24.64 16.02
C ALA A 10 38.73 23.54 15.39
N GLU A 11 38.51 22.45 16.11
CA GLU A 11 37.55 21.42 15.70
C GLU A 11 36.13 22.01 15.71
N HIS A 12 35.56 22.20 14.51
CA HIS A 12 34.14 22.48 14.35
C HIS A 12 33.35 21.20 14.62
N HIS A 13 32.93 20.99 15.86
CA HIS A 13 31.98 19.92 16.18
C HIS A 13 30.66 20.17 15.46
N ALA A 14 30.26 19.25 14.58
CA ALA A 14 28.96 19.27 13.94
C ALA A 14 27.88 18.93 14.97
N VAL A 15 27.30 19.96 15.58
CA VAL A 15 26.14 19.80 16.47
C VAL A 15 24.91 19.49 15.62
N GLN A 16 24.37 18.30 15.77
CA GLN A 16 23.10 17.91 15.18
C GLN A 16 21.99 18.09 16.21
N THR A 17 20.98 18.87 15.86
CA THR A 17 19.80 19.07 16.70
C THR A 17 18.72 18.07 16.31
N TYR A 18 18.39 17.17 17.23
CA TYR A 18 17.27 16.25 17.11
C TYR A 18 16.06 16.85 17.81
N SER A 19 14.96 17.03 17.07
CA SER A 19 13.69 17.47 17.66
C SER A 19 12.85 16.24 17.97
N LEU A 20 12.57 16.02 19.25
CA LEU A 20 11.66 14.98 19.71
C LEU A 20 10.29 15.60 19.95
N ALA A 21 9.30 15.16 19.19
CA ALA A 21 7.92 15.55 19.43
C ALA A 21 7.39 14.85 20.69
N GLN A 22 6.68 15.60 21.54
CA GLN A 22 5.98 15.05 22.71
C GLN A 22 4.62 14.44 22.34
N HIS A 23 4.15 14.65 21.11
CA HIS A 23 2.87 14.18 20.61
C HIS A 23 3.05 13.22 19.44
N SER A 24 2.14 12.25 19.34
CA SER A 24 2.06 11.37 18.18
C SER A 24 1.72 12.17 16.93
N ASP A 25 2.24 11.71 15.81
CA ASP A 25 1.89 12.22 14.50
C ASP A 25 0.53 11.64 14.04
N TYR A 26 0.14 12.04 12.83
CA TYR A 26 -1.04 11.53 12.14
C TYR A 26 -1.12 9.99 12.16
N LEU A 27 -0.02 9.33 11.80
CA LEU A 27 0.00 7.88 11.64
C LEU A 27 -0.12 7.16 12.99
N GLY A 28 0.60 7.63 14.01
CA GLY A 28 0.50 7.08 15.36
C GLY A 28 -0.91 7.25 15.94
N THR A 29 -1.54 8.40 15.70
CA THR A 29 -2.88 8.70 16.20
C THR A 29 -3.95 7.86 15.51
N THR A 30 -3.94 7.79 14.19
CA THR A 30 -4.86 6.95 13.40
C THR A 30 -4.71 5.47 13.73
N GLN A 31 -3.47 4.98 13.85
CA GLN A 31 -3.19 3.59 14.23
C GLN A 31 -3.71 3.27 15.64
N LEU A 32 -3.56 4.19 16.60
CA LEU A 32 -4.10 4.01 17.95
C LEU A 32 -5.62 3.90 17.93
N ILE A 33 -6.30 4.78 17.18
CA ILE A 33 -7.77 4.74 17.02
C ILE A 33 -8.19 3.40 16.40
N HIS A 34 -7.48 2.94 15.37
CA HIS A 34 -7.77 1.64 14.74
C HIS A 34 -7.52 0.44 15.65
N ASN A 35 -6.55 0.52 16.56
CA ASN A 35 -6.29 -0.54 17.52
C ASN A 35 -7.36 -0.60 18.63
N LEU A 36 -7.80 0.55 19.11
CA LEU A 36 -8.81 0.65 20.18
C LEU A 36 -10.25 0.41 19.68
N ARG A 37 -10.52 0.74 18.41
CA ARG A 37 -11.85 0.66 17.77
C ARG A 37 -12.98 1.26 18.62
N PRO A 38 -12.86 2.52 19.07
CA PRO A 38 -13.92 3.19 19.82
C PRO A 38 -15.13 3.49 18.92
N GLN A 39 -16.32 3.69 19.49
CA GLN A 39 -17.49 4.16 18.73
C GLN A 39 -17.42 5.67 18.47
N HIS A 40 -16.98 6.42 19.47
CA HIS A 40 -16.84 7.87 19.42
C HIS A 40 -15.39 8.27 19.66
N VAL A 41 -14.89 9.21 18.87
CA VAL A 41 -13.56 9.80 19.02
C VAL A 41 -13.73 11.29 19.19
N ILE A 42 -13.24 11.84 20.31
CA ILE A 42 -13.22 13.28 20.55
C ILE A 42 -11.78 13.76 20.38
N PHE A 43 -11.56 14.65 19.42
CA PHE A 43 -10.28 15.31 19.26
C PHE A 43 -10.25 16.60 20.09
N PHE A 44 -9.22 16.71 20.92
CA PHE A 44 -8.93 17.88 21.74
C PHE A 44 -7.41 18.06 21.82
N HIS A 45 -6.97 19.24 22.27
CA HIS A 45 -5.54 19.55 22.46
C HIS A 45 -4.72 19.57 21.15
N GLY A 46 -5.11 20.45 20.22
CA GLY A 46 -4.38 20.72 18.98
C GLY A 46 -4.77 22.07 18.39
N SER A 47 -4.06 22.52 17.35
CA SER A 47 -4.54 23.69 16.60
C SER A 47 -5.84 23.33 15.87
N PRO A 48 -6.77 24.29 15.68
CA PRO A 48 -8.02 24.03 14.98
C PRO A 48 -7.82 23.42 13.58
N THR A 49 -6.74 23.80 12.90
CA THR A 49 -6.37 23.25 11.58
C THR A 49 -6.03 21.77 11.66
N TYR A 50 -5.16 21.35 12.58
CA TYR A 50 -4.79 19.94 12.72
C TYR A 50 -5.95 19.07 13.19
N LEU A 51 -6.80 19.61 14.07
CA LEU A 51 -8.01 18.91 14.51
C LEU A 51 -8.99 18.76 13.35
N ALA A 52 -9.17 19.81 12.53
CA ALA A 52 -10.00 19.75 11.32
C ALA A 52 -9.46 18.70 10.33
N ASP A 53 -8.15 18.68 10.08
CA ASP A 53 -7.50 17.70 9.20
C ASP A 53 -7.76 16.26 9.68
N LEU A 54 -7.58 15.97 10.98
CA LEU A 54 -7.84 14.66 11.56
C LEU A 54 -9.32 14.27 11.51
N THR A 55 -10.21 15.21 11.77
CA THR A 55 -11.67 14.97 11.69
C THR A 55 -12.15 14.80 10.26
N GLY A 56 -11.42 15.34 9.27
CA GLY A 56 -11.73 15.29 7.85
C GLY A 56 -11.33 13.98 7.15
N LEU A 57 -10.65 13.07 7.86
CA LEU A 57 -10.14 11.85 7.26
C LEU A 57 -11.25 10.84 6.98
N GLU A 58 -11.45 10.53 5.71
CA GLU A 58 -12.45 9.55 5.27
C GLU A 58 -12.25 8.19 5.97
N GLU A 59 -11.02 7.74 6.19
CA GLU A 59 -10.73 6.47 6.86
C GLU A 59 -11.25 6.40 8.30
N LEU A 60 -11.32 7.54 8.98
CA LEU A 60 -11.85 7.65 10.33
C LEU A 60 -13.35 7.94 10.32
N GLN A 61 -13.82 8.86 9.46
CA GLN A 61 -15.23 9.21 9.35
C GLN A 61 -16.11 8.02 8.96
N ASN A 62 -15.62 7.15 8.08
CA ASN A 62 -16.35 5.98 7.62
C ASN A 62 -16.54 4.91 8.71
N ARG A 63 -15.81 5.01 9.82
CA ARG A 63 -15.73 3.95 10.84
C ARG A 63 -16.06 4.42 12.26
N TYR A 64 -15.93 5.71 12.54
CA TYR A 64 -16.02 6.26 13.89
C TYR A 64 -16.82 7.55 13.89
N HIS A 65 -17.56 7.80 14.97
CA HIS A 65 -18.21 9.08 15.19
C HIS A 65 -17.20 10.09 15.73
N LEU A 66 -16.68 10.93 14.84
CA LEU A 66 -15.67 11.93 15.17
C LEU A 66 -16.30 13.21 15.70
N HIS A 67 -15.70 13.78 16.74
CA HIS A 67 -16.13 15.02 17.36
C HIS A 67 -14.95 15.96 17.54
N CYS A 68 -15.15 17.24 17.24
CA CYS A 68 -14.21 18.31 17.53
C CYS A 68 -14.97 19.50 18.16
N PRO A 69 -15.44 19.34 19.41
CA PRO A 69 -16.20 20.38 20.09
C PRO A 69 -15.31 21.60 20.41
N ALA A 70 -15.92 22.78 20.34
CA ALA A 70 -15.28 23.98 20.88
C ALA A 70 -15.21 23.91 22.42
N THR A 71 -14.30 24.69 23.01
CA THR A 71 -14.18 24.81 24.46
C THR A 71 -15.50 25.25 25.09
N GLY A 72 -15.98 24.48 26.07
CA GLY A 72 -17.24 24.76 26.76
C GLY A 72 -18.50 24.18 26.08
N THR A 73 -18.36 23.52 24.93
CA THR A 73 -19.48 22.81 24.29
C THR A 73 -19.76 21.50 25.02
N LEU A 74 -21.02 21.31 25.45
CA LEU A 74 -21.49 20.04 25.98
C LEU A 74 -21.60 19.02 24.83
N VAL A 75 -20.92 17.88 24.98
CA VAL A 75 -21.02 16.76 24.04
C VAL A 75 -21.76 15.62 24.72
N GLU A 76 -22.90 15.25 24.15
CA GLU A 76 -23.64 14.07 24.59
C GLU A 76 -23.09 12.83 23.88
N LEU A 77 -22.54 11.90 24.66
CA LEU A 77 -22.08 10.60 24.18
C LEU A 77 -23.09 9.54 24.63
N PRO A 78 -24.04 9.13 23.76
CA PRO A 78 -25.01 8.12 24.14
C PRO A 78 -24.30 6.79 24.39
N ILE A 79 -24.37 6.30 25.63
CA ILE A 79 -23.79 5.00 25.99
C ILE A 79 -24.83 3.92 25.65
N GLY A 80 -24.68 3.36 24.43
CA GLY A 80 -25.16 2.03 24.04
C GLY A 80 -26.67 1.78 24.04
N GLU A 81 -27.25 1.64 22.84
CA GLU A 81 -28.19 0.54 22.56
C GLU A 81 -27.93 -0.19 21.23
N ILE A 82 -26.93 0.22 20.44
CA ILE A 82 -26.62 -0.52 19.21
C ILE A 82 -25.11 -0.59 19.04
N PHE A 83 -24.54 -1.75 19.37
CA PHE A 83 -23.30 -2.18 18.75
C PHE A 83 -23.63 -2.43 17.27
N VAL A 84 -23.71 -1.37 16.46
CA VAL A 84 -23.72 -1.52 15.00
C VAL A 84 -22.30 -1.89 14.62
N GLN A 85 -21.93 -3.14 14.91
CA GLN A 85 -21.06 -3.82 13.97
C GLN A 85 -21.85 -3.74 12.67
N PRO A 86 -21.36 -3.06 11.61
CA PRO A 86 -21.98 -3.20 10.30
C PRO A 86 -22.14 -4.70 10.12
N ALA A 87 -23.37 -5.18 9.94
CA ALA A 87 -23.59 -6.61 9.75
C ALA A 87 -22.55 -7.05 8.74
N ALA A 88 -21.65 -7.96 9.15
CA ALA A 88 -20.60 -8.42 8.26
C ALA A 88 -21.31 -8.74 6.95
N PRO A 89 -20.90 -8.12 5.82
CA PRO A 89 -21.62 -8.30 4.57
C PRO A 89 -21.82 -9.80 4.40
N PRO A 90 -23.05 -10.25 4.13
CA PRO A 90 -23.39 -11.67 4.16
C PRO A 90 -22.31 -12.45 3.43
N ALA A 91 -21.80 -13.49 4.06
CA ALA A 91 -20.71 -14.28 3.49
C ALA A 91 -21.22 -14.91 2.18
N THR A 92 -20.94 -14.25 1.07
CA THR A 92 -21.22 -14.79 -0.26
C THR A 92 -20.19 -15.86 -0.53
N ASN A 93 -20.55 -17.10 -0.19
CA ASN A 93 -19.74 -18.27 -0.49
C ASN A 93 -20.07 -18.73 -1.90
N TYR A 94 -19.04 -18.89 -2.72
CA TYR A 94 -19.16 -19.49 -4.04
C TYR A 94 -18.64 -20.91 -3.95
N GLU A 95 -19.51 -21.89 -4.17
CA GLU A 95 -19.11 -23.29 -4.25
C GLU A 95 -18.56 -23.56 -5.65
N GLY A 96 -17.38 -24.19 -5.71
CA GLY A 96 -16.70 -24.50 -6.95
C GLY A 96 -16.12 -25.90 -6.95
N GLU A 97 -15.70 -26.34 -8.12
CA GLU A 97 -15.09 -27.64 -8.32
C GLU A 97 -13.57 -27.52 -8.34
N LEU A 98 -12.89 -28.45 -7.66
CA LEU A 98 -11.43 -28.57 -7.67
C LEU A 98 -11.06 -29.84 -8.42
N THR A 99 -10.34 -29.68 -9.52
CA THR A 99 -9.81 -30.79 -10.31
C THR A 99 -8.29 -30.81 -10.21
N GLU A 100 -7.75 -31.94 -9.78
CA GLU A 100 -6.31 -32.17 -9.73
C GLU A 100 -5.87 -32.93 -10.98
N LEU A 101 -4.96 -32.35 -11.74
CA LEU A 101 -4.25 -32.96 -12.85
C LEU A 101 -2.78 -33.13 -12.44
N ASP A 102 -2.03 -34.01 -13.12
CA ASP A 102 -0.67 -34.43 -12.72
C ASP A 102 0.30 -33.28 -12.39
N THR A 103 0.14 -32.12 -13.02
CA THR A 103 1.00 -30.95 -12.82
C THR A 103 0.28 -29.67 -12.42
N LEU A 104 -1.06 -29.69 -12.35
CA LEU A 104 -1.90 -28.50 -12.30
C LEU A 104 -3.14 -28.75 -11.44
N VAL A 105 -3.51 -27.77 -10.62
CA VAL A 105 -4.79 -27.75 -9.91
C VAL A 105 -5.68 -26.70 -10.54
N ASN A 106 -6.85 -27.12 -11.03
CA ASN A 106 -7.84 -26.23 -11.61
C ASN A 106 -8.99 -26.02 -10.61
N ILE A 107 -9.27 -24.75 -10.33
CA ILE A 107 -10.42 -24.34 -9.50
C ILE A 107 -11.42 -23.67 -10.42
N THR A 108 -12.63 -24.22 -10.48
CA THR A 108 -13.71 -23.71 -11.31
C THR A 108 -14.80 -23.12 -10.43
N LEU A 109 -15.11 -21.85 -10.61
CA LEU A 109 -16.13 -21.12 -9.85
C LEU A 109 -17.34 -20.81 -10.74
N PRO A 110 -18.55 -20.68 -10.18
CA PRO A 110 -19.76 -20.39 -10.94
C PRO A 110 -19.73 -18.97 -11.53
N GLU A 111 -20.32 -18.78 -12.71
CA GLU A 111 -20.37 -17.49 -13.42
C GLU A 111 -21.00 -16.37 -12.59
N THR A 112 -21.85 -16.71 -11.62
CA THR A 112 -22.47 -15.76 -10.69
C THR A 112 -21.47 -14.89 -9.93
N ILE A 113 -20.22 -15.36 -9.76
CA ILE A 113 -19.16 -14.57 -9.13
C ILE A 113 -18.77 -13.34 -9.94
N ILE A 114 -18.92 -13.39 -11.27
CA ILE A 114 -18.54 -12.29 -12.18
C ILE A 114 -19.48 -11.09 -12.01
N ALA A 115 -20.72 -11.33 -11.58
CA ALA A 115 -21.69 -10.28 -11.30
C ALA A 115 -21.39 -9.51 -9.99
N ASP A 116 -20.49 -10.02 -9.14
CA ASP A 116 -20.07 -9.36 -7.92
C ASP A 116 -19.14 -8.19 -8.25
N PRO A 117 -19.41 -6.95 -7.80
CA PRO A 117 -18.53 -5.80 -8.08
C PRO A 117 -17.08 -6.02 -7.64
N ARG A 118 -16.86 -6.82 -6.58
CA ARG A 118 -15.53 -7.15 -6.07
C ARG A 118 -14.70 -8.01 -7.03
N TRP A 119 -15.36 -8.69 -7.97
CA TRP A 119 -14.69 -9.51 -8.97
C TRP A 119 -13.78 -8.69 -9.88
N GLN A 120 -14.15 -7.43 -10.17
CA GLN A 120 -13.33 -6.55 -11.00
C GLN A 120 -11.95 -6.32 -10.36
N ASP A 121 -11.91 -5.99 -9.07
CA ASP A 121 -10.65 -5.79 -8.35
C ASP A 121 -9.84 -7.09 -8.21
N PHE A 122 -10.52 -8.22 -8.03
CA PHE A 122 -9.88 -9.54 -7.94
C PHE A 122 -9.26 -9.98 -9.27
N ALA A 123 -9.95 -9.75 -10.38
CA ALA A 123 -9.57 -10.21 -11.72
C ALA A 123 -8.78 -9.17 -12.53
N ASP A 124 -8.56 -7.96 -12.01
CA ASP A 124 -7.95 -6.81 -12.70
C ASP A 124 -6.67 -7.17 -13.47
N THR A 125 -5.79 -7.96 -12.85
CA THR A 125 -4.52 -8.39 -13.47
C THR A 125 -4.58 -9.79 -14.10
N GLY A 126 -5.66 -10.53 -13.88
CA GLY A 126 -5.76 -11.95 -14.21
C GLY A 126 -4.83 -12.87 -13.41
N LEU A 127 -4.13 -12.34 -12.40
CA LEU A 127 -3.20 -13.09 -11.54
C LEU A 127 -3.77 -13.22 -10.13
N VAL A 128 -3.62 -14.41 -9.56
CA VAL A 128 -4.09 -14.74 -8.22
C VAL A 128 -2.99 -15.38 -7.39
N GLU A 129 -2.98 -15.06 -6.10
CA GLU A 129 -2.16 -15.68 -5.07
C GLU A 129 -3.02 -16.66 -4.27
N ALA A 130 -2.50 -17.88 -4.05
CA ALA A 130 -3.12 -18.87 -3.18
C ALA A 130 -2.27 -19.05 -1.92
N ARG A 131 -2.85 -18.82 -0.74
CA ARG A 131 -2.14 -18.96 0.53
C ARG A 131 -2.98 -19.66 1.60
N TRP A 132 -2.35 -20.56 2.33
CA TRP A 132 -2.97 -21.20 3.49
C TRP A 132 -3.12 -20.25 4.68
N GLN A 133 -4.31 -20.25 5.27
CA GLN A 133 -4.64 -19.62 6.55
C GLN A 133 -5.23 -20.70 7.47
N GLY A 134 -4.36 -21.32 8.28
CA GLY A 134 -4.76 -22.50 9.05
C GLY A 134 -5.12 -23.66 8.13
N ARG A 135 -6.41 -24.00 8.07
CA ARG A 135 -6.95 -25.09 7.22
C ARG A 135 -7.69 -24.59 5.98
N GLU A 136 -7.75 -23.28 5.78
CA GLU A 136 -8.45 -22.65 4.66
C GLU A 136 -7.45 -22.20 3.61
N LEU A 137 -7.69 -22.54 2.34
CA LEU A 137 -6.92 -22.02 1.22
C LEU A 137 -7.60 -20.73 0.76
N VAL A 138 -6.92 -19.60 0.95
CA VAL A 138 -7.43 -18.29 0.57
C VAL A 138 -6.83 -17.89 -0.77
N LEU A 139 -7.70 -17.60 -1.73
CA LEU A 139 -7.33 -17.02 -3.02
C LEU A 139 -7.49 -15.50 -2.95
N ARG A 140 -6.51 -14.78 -3.49
CA ARG A 140 -6.50 -13.32 -3.52
C ARG A 140 -6.01 -12.83 -4.88
N GLY A 141 -6.70 -11.85 -5.46
CA GLY A 141 -6.22 -11.16 -6.66
C GLY A 141 -4.96 -10.35 -6.35
N LEU A 142 -3.99 -10.37 -7.25
CA LEU A 142 -2.78 -9.56 -7.12
C LEU A 142 -2.99 -8.23 -7.83
N SER A 143 -2.91 -7.12 -7.08
CA SER A 143 -3.01 -5.79 -7.71
C SER A 143 -1.72 -5.42 -8.44
N GLN A 144 -1.82 -4.57 -9.46
CA GLN A 144 -0.65 -4.09 -10.20
C GLN A 144 0.42 -3.46 -9.28
N ARG A 145 0.01 -2.75 -8.23
CA ARG A 145 0.93 -2.12 -7.26
C ARG A 145 1.68 -3.15 -6.41
N GLU A 146 1.07 -4.29 -6.14
CA GLU A 146 1.67 -5.38 -5.38
C GLU A 146 2.64 -6.18 -6.24
N LEU A 147 2.30 -6.44 -7.51
CA LEU A 147 3.24 -6.98 -8.48
C LEU A 147 4.51 -6.12 -8.59
N LEU A 148 4.35 -4.78 -8.59
CA LEU A 148 5.45 -3.81 -8.61
C LEU A 148 6.24 -3.71 -7.28
N LYS A 149 5.64 -4.07 -6.14
CA LYS A 149 6.31 -4.09 -4.83
C LYS A 149 7.01 -5.42 -4.59
N GLU A 150 6.38 -6.52 -4.96
CA GLU A 150 6.98 -7.85 -4.89
C GLU A 150 8.09 -8.01 -5.91
N SER A 151 8.07 -7.37 -7.08
CA SER A 151 9.21 -7.35 -8.01
C SER A 151 10.47 -6.71 -7.42
N SER A 152 10.35 -5.89 -6.36
CA SER A 152 11.50 -5.35 -5.63
C SER A 152 12.13 -6.33 -4.63
N ASN A 153 11.38 -7.36 -4.22
CA ASN A 153 11.78 -8.31 -3.16
C ASN A 153 11.74 -9.79 -3.60
N SER A 154 11.22 -10.07 -4.79
CA SER A 154 11.14 -11.41 -5.38
C SER A 154 11.78 -11.37 -6.76
N ARG A 155 12.64 -12.36 -7.00
CA ARG A 155 13.37 -12.56 -8.24
C ARG A 155 12.36 -12.70 -9.38
N ILE A 156 12.27 -11.68 -10.22
CA ILE A 156 11.49 -11.70 -11.45
C ILE A 156 11.89 -12.96 -12.25
N PRO A 157 10.92 -13.77 -12.74
CA PRO A 157 11.23 -14.88 -13.63
C PRO A 157 12.00 -14.36 -14.85
N MET A 158 13.17 -14.93 -15.13
CA MET A 158 14.14 -14.49 -16.15
C MET A 158 13.64 -14.56 -17.62
N ASN A 159 12.33 -14.64 -17.88
CA ASN A 159 11.77 -14.90 -19.20
C ASN A 159 10.61 -13.97 -19.58
N ILE A 160 10.67 -12.70 -19.16
CA ILE A 160 9.69 -11.68 -19.55
C ILE A 160 10.41 -10.61 -20.37
N ASP A 161 9.88 -10.33 -21.56
CA ASP A 161 10.33 -9.29 -22.48
C ASP A 161 10.00 -7.88 -21.92
N CYS A 162 10.75 -7.47 -20.90
CA CYS A 162 10.51 -6.24 -20.16
C CYS A 162 11.55 -5.16 -20.46
N CYS A 163 11.21 -3.89 -20.20
CA CYS A 163 12.11 -2.77 -20.46
C CYS A 163 13.40 -2.84 -19.61
N GLY A 164 13.38 -3.53 -18.47
CA GLY A 164 14.53 -3.73 -17.60
C GLY A 164 15.62 -4.62 -18.20
N THR A 165 15.26 -5.52 -19.12
CA THR A 165 16.18 -6.42 -19.85
C THR A 165 16.39 -6.00 -21.30
N CYS A 166 15.78 -4.89 -21.72
CA CYS A 166 15.78 -4.39 -23.10
C CYS A 166 17.01 -3.50 -23.36
N ARG A 167 17.72 -3.73 -24.48
CA ARG A 167 18.91 -2.96 -24.88
C ARG A 167 18.66 -1.45 -25.09
N HIS A 168 17.40 -1.07 -25.32
CA HIS A 168 16.99 0.30 -25.61
C HIS A 168 16.59 1.12 -24.39
N GLN A 169 16.54 0.51 -23.20
CA GLN A 169 16.33 1.25 -21.98
C GLN A 169 17.64 1.92 -21.57
N ARG A 170 17.62 3.25 -21.43
CA ARG A 170 18.74 4.00 -20.83
C ARG A 170 18.21 5.08 -19.92
N GLY A 171 18.65 5.07 -18.66
CA GLY A 171 18.28 6.08 -17.68
C GLY A 171 16.77 6.14 -17.40
N GLN A 172 16.11 4.96 -17.32
CA GLN A 172 14.66 4.84 -17.14
C GLN A 172 13.83 5.43 -18.29
N ARG A 173 14.42 5.60 -19.48
CA ARG A 173 13.73 6.04 -20.70
C ARG A 173 13.92 5.04 -21.83
N CYS A 174 12.92 4.93 -22.70
CA CYS A 174 13.00 4.12 -23.91
C CYS A 174 13.64 4.92 -25.04
N TRP A 175 14.65 4.34 -25.71
CA TRP A 175 15.33 4.93 -26.86
C TRP A 175 15.08 4.17 -28.17
N ASN A 176 14.15 3.20 -28.16
CA ASN A 176 13.76 2.50 -29.37
C ASN A 176 12.81 3.39 -30.19
N GLN A 177 13.22 3.84 -31.37
CA GLN A 177 12.40 4.68 -32.26
C GLN A 177 11.16 3.97 -32.81
N ALA A 178 11.16 2.63 -32.83
CA ALA A 178 9.99 1.83 -33.20
C ALA A 178 9.00 1.66 -32.03
N SER A 179 9.37 2.07 -30.81
CA SER A 179 8.48 1.98 -29.66
C SER A 179 7.55 3.19 -29.61
N PRO A 180 6.24 2.99 -29.31
CA PRO A 180 5.33 4.09 -29.03
C PRO A 180 5.73 4.89 -27.77
N LEU A 181 6.65 4.35 -26.95
CA LEU A 181 7.18 4.99 -25.75
C LEU A 181 8.54 5.66 -25.97
N TYR A 182 8.98 5.86 -27.22
CA TYR A 182 10.23 6.56 -27.54
C TYR A 182 10.33 7.91 -26.81
N GLY A 183 11.41 8.11 -26.05
CA GLY A 183 11.66 9.31 -25.28
C GLY A 183 10.91 9.40 -23.94
N PHE A 184 9.93 8.53 -23.68
CA PHE A 184 9.18 8.50 -22.43
C PHE A 184 9.91 7.71 -21.33
N LYS A 185 9.56 8.02 -20.08
CA LYS A 185 10.00 7.22 -18.94
C LYS A 185 9.27 5.88 -18.97
N VAL A 186 10.01 4.78 -18.82
CA VAL A 186 9.51 3.41 -18.84
C VAL A 186 9.93 2.68 -17.58
N THR A 187 9.03 1.90 -17.00
CA THR A 187 9.30 1.08 -15.82
C THR A 187 10.08 -0.17 -16.23
N PRO A 188 11.05 -0.65 -15.44
CA PRO A 188 11.82 -1.86 -15.76
C PRO A 188 10.95 -3.12 -15.94
N GLU A 189 9.78 -3.17 -15.30
CA GLU A 189 8.83 -4.28 -15.37
C GLU A 189 7.85 -4.15 -16.55
N GLY A 190 7.87 -3.03 -17.28
CA GLY A 190 6.97 -2.77 -18.39
C GLY A 190 7.24 -3.70 -19.57
N TYR A 191 6.22 -4.44 -20.01
CA TYR A 191 6.26 -5.25 -21.22
C TYR A 191 6.58 -4.37 -22.44
N CYS A 192 7.55 -4.79 -23.25
CA CYS A 192 7.99 -4.06 -24.43
C CYS A 192 7.62 -4.83 -25.71
N PRO A 193 6.65 -4.36 -26.52
CA PRO A 193 6.26 -5.07 -27.75
C PRO A 193 7.35 -5.07 -28.84
N VAL A 194 8.36 -4.22 -28.70
CA VAL A 194 9.56 -4.14 -29.55
C VAL A 194 10.82 -4.43 -28.73
N PHE A 195 10.71 -5.41 -27.83
CA PHE A 195 11.81 -5.87 -26.98
C PHE A 195 12.96 -6.42 -27.81
N GLU A 196 14.17 -6.07 -27.42
CA GLU A 196 15.39 -6.68 -27.94
C GLU A 196 16.33 -6.92 -26.76
N SER A 197 16.71 -8.18 -26.56
CA SER A 197 17.55 -8.61 -25.45
C SER A 197 18.93 -7.96 -25.49
N MET A 198 19.53 -7.77 -24.31
CA MET A 198 20.93 -7.34 -24.20
C MET A 198 21.93 -8.45 -24.57
N THR A 199 21.51 -9.71 -24.58
CA THR A 199 22.31 -10.87 -25.04
C THR A 199 21.95 -11.24 -26.48
N ASP A 200 22.96 -11.24 -27.34
CA ASP A 200 23.13 -12.31 -28.35
C ASP A 200 23.52 -13.62 -27.64
#